data_AF-A0AB36DDN7-F1
#
_entry.id   AF-A0AB36DDN7-F1
#
_cell.length_a   1.000
_cell.length_b   1.000
_cell.length_c   1.000
_cell.angle_alpha   90.00
_cell.angle_beta   90.00
_cell.angle_gamma   90.00
#
_symmetry.space_group_name_H-M   'P 1'
#
loop_
_entity.id
_entity.type
_entity.pdbx_description
1 polymer ?
#
loop_
_entity_poly.entity_id
_entity_poly.type
_entity_poly.pdbx_seq_one_letter_code
_entity_poly.pdbx_strand_id
1 'polypeptide(L)'
;MSIITSVFHIYGFLITEEAANLILRYTKEVFPDLYKEFSDAESLFAFQEYLCEKHDGYRYGNAESMTVWRIKDQEKLDLNPGEEFYIVELKNSSQLFSQAYSSYTEVIQEIQETFGELLPPNFPLDDFLVEIMGEVWG
;
A
#
# COMPACT_ATOMS: atom_id res chain seq x y z
N MET A 1 -0.88 -15.29 33.41
CA MET A 1 -1.15 -14.13 32.54
C MET A 1 -1.19 -14.67 31.12
N SER A 2 -2.34 -14.60 30.46
CA SER A 2 -2.37 -14.81 29.01
C SER A 2 -2.03 -13.47 28.38
N ILE A 3 -0.90 -13.41 27.69
CA ILE A 3 -0.58 -12.32 26.79
C ILE A 3 -1.59 -12.42 25.64
N ILE A 4 -2.37 -11.37 25.41
CA ILE A 4 -3.21 -11.30 24.21
C ILE A 4 -2.32 -10.71 23.13
N THR A 5 -1.77 -11.57 22.27
CA THR A 5 -1.10 -11.14 21.05
C THR A 5 -2.18 -10.98 19.98
N SER A 6 -2.50 -9.74 19.60
CA SER A 6 -3.30 -9.51 18.39
C SER A 6 -2.34 -9.51 17.20
N VAL A 7 -2.58 -10.39 16.23
CA VAL A 7 -1.78 -10.50 15.02
C VAL A 7 -2.64 -10.13 13.83
N PHE A 8 -2.20 -9.16 13.04
CA PHE A 8 -2.79 -8.89 11.74
C PHE A 8 -1.83 -9.32 10.64
N HIS A 9 -2.41 -9.70 9.50
CA HIS A 9 -1.71 -10.19 8.35
C HIS A 9 -2.38 -9.62 7.11
N ILE A 10 -1.70 -8.71 6.44
CA ILE A 10 -2.26 -7.90 5.36
C ILE A 10 -1.40 -8.11 4.12
N TYR A 11 -2.04 -8.22 2.96
CA TYR A 11 -1.36 -8.13 1.68
C TYR A 11 -1.95 -6.97 0.89
N GLY A 12 -1.10 -6.14 0.31
CA GLY A 12 -1.58 -4.92 -0.31
C GLY A 12 -0.52 -4.09 -0.97
N PHE A 13 -0.98 -2.99 -1.55
CA PHE A 13 -0.14 -1.92 -2.05
C PHE A 13 0.06 -0.87 -0.96
N LEU A 14 1.28 -0.78 -0.43
CA LEU A 14 1.64 0.18 0.60
C LEU A 14 1.89 1.58 0.00
N ILE A 15 1.05 2.54 0.37
CA ILE A 15 1.13 3.92 -0.11
C ILE A 15 2.14 4.69 0.77
N THR A 16 3.42 4.43 0.53
CA THR A 16 4.52 5.19 1.15
C THR A 16 4.62 6.61 0.58
N GLU A 17 5.37 7.49 1.25
CA GLU A 17 5.70 8.83 0.72
C GLU A 17 6.38 8.73 -0.67
N GLU A 18 7.25 7.73 -0.86
CA GLU A 18 7.95 7.53 -2.13
C GLU A 18 7.00 7.07 -3.24
N ALA A 19 6.11 6.12 -2.95
CA ALA A 19 5.06 5.69 -3.89
C ALA A 19 4.17 6.86 -4.30
N ALA A 20 3.70 7.64 -3.32
CA ALA A 20 2.85 8.81 -3.55
C ALA A 20 3.58 9.88 -4.38
N ASN A 21 4.85 10.14 -4.11
CA ASN A 21 5.65 11.11 -4.87
C ASN A 21 5.85 10.66 -6.33
N LEU A 22 6.11 9.37 -6.57
CA LEU A 22 6.23 8.82 -7.92
C LEU A 22 4.91 8.96 -8.70
N ILE A 23 3.78 8.67 -8.08
CA ILE A 23 2.45 8.86 -8.67
C ILE A 23 2.19 10.35 -8.94
N LEU A 24 2.43 11.22 -7.96
CA LEU A 24 2.21 12.67 -8.08
C LEU A 24 3.06 13.29 -9.20
N ARG A 25 4.31 12.86 -9.37
CA ARG A 25 5.15 13.35 -10.47
C ARG A 25 4.58 13.01 -11.83
N TYR A 26 3.97 11.84 -11.97
CA TYR A 26 3.34 11.41 -13.21
C TYR A 26 2.02 12.12 -13.48
N THR A 27 1.25 12.43 -12.43
CA THR A 27 0.02 13.21 -12.58
C THR A 27 0.29 14.62 -13.12
N LYS A 28 1.50 15.17 -12.97
CA LYS A 28 1.89 16.44 -13.61
C LYS A 28 1.63 16.46 -15.12
N GLU A 29 1.86 15.35 -15.80
CA GLU A 29 1.72 15.24 -17.26
C GLU A 29 0.32 14.79 -17.66
N VAL A 30 -0.30 13.91 -16.88
CA VAL A 30 -1.56 13.24 -17.26
C VAL A 30 -2.80 13.87 -16.61
N PHE A 31 -2.65 14.41 -15.41
CA PHE A 31 -3.71 15.02 -14.59
C PHE A 31 -3.23 16.34 -13.93
N PRO A 32 -2.96 17.40 -14.72
CA PRO A 32 -2.31 18.62 -14.22
C PRO A 32 -3.10 19.35 -13.13
N ASP A 33 -4.44 19.24 -13.14
CA ASP A 33 -5.29 19.82 -12.09
C ASP A 33 -5.08 19.09 -10.75
N LEU A 34 -5.00 17.76 -10.76
CA LEU A 34 -4.71 16.95 -9.59
C LEU A 34 -3.30 17.23 -9.06
N TYR A 35 -2.31 17.32 -9.96
CA TYR A 35 -0.95 17.70 -9.57
C TYR A 35 -0.93 19.06 -8.86
N LYS A 36 -1.63 20.06 -9.40
CA LYS A 36 -1.67 21.40 -8.84
C LYS A 36 -2.28 21.44 -7.44
N GLU A 37 -3.33 20.65 -7.21
CA GLU A 37 -3.96 20.49 -5.90
C GLU A 37 -3.00 19.95 -4.85
N PHE A 38 -2.13 19.01 -5.25
CA PHE A 38 -1.26 18.27 -4.34
C PHE A 38 0.25 18.61 -4.43
N SER A 39 0.62 19.68 -5.15
CA SER A 39 2.03 19.95 -5.48
C SER A 39 2.90 20.52 -4.35
N ASP A 40 2.31 20.93 -3.23
CA ASP A 40 3.02 21.49 -2.07
C ASP A 40 3.50 20.38 -1.11
N ALA A 41 4.58 20.59 -0.37
CA ALA A 41 5.19 19.56 0.49
C ALA A 41 4.27 19.08 1.63
N GLU A 42 3.50 19.98 2.26
CA GLU A 42 2.48 19.61 3.26
C GLU A 42 1.31 18.83 2.63
N SER A 43 1.21 18.83 1.31
CA SER A 43 0.15 18.15 0.56
C SER A 43 0.47 16.70 0.24
N LEU A 44 1.71 16.22 0.43
CA LEU A 44 2.04 14.83 0.12
C LEU A 44 1.28 13.84 1.04
N PHE A 45 1.14 14.17 2.32
CA PHE A 45 0.32 13.39 3.25
C PHE A 45 -1.16 13.41 2.84
N ALA A 46 -1.69 14.58 2.48
CA ALA A 46 -3.06 14.70 1.98
C ALA A 46 -3.25 13.91 0.66
N PHE A 47 -2.20 13.81 -0.15
CA PHE A 47 -2.23 13.00 -1.36
C PHE A 47 -2.21 11.50 -1.07
N GLN A 48 -1.45 11.05 -0.06
CA GLN A 48 -1.53 9.65 0.41
C GLN A 48 -2.93 9.31 0.91
N GLU A 49 -3.53 10.20 1.70
CA GLU A 49 -4.92 10.06 2.17
C GLU A 49 -5.89 10.01 0.99
N TYR A 50 -5.75 10.92 0.02
CA TYR A 50 -6.55 10.92 -1.20
C TYR A 50 -6.44 9.61 -1.97
N LEU A 51 -5.23 9.09 -2.18
CA LEU A 51 -5.01 7.81 -2.87
C LEU A 51 -5.65 6.66 -2.09
N CYS A 52 -5.51 6.66 -0.76
CA CYS A 52 -6.11 5.65 0.11
C CYS A 52 -7.63 5.68 0.00
N GLU A 53 -8.27 6.83 0.18
CA GLU A 53 -9.73 6.97 0.14
C GLU A 53 -10.31 6.66 -1.25
N LYS A 54 -9.63 7.11 -2.31
CA LYS A 54 -10.09 6.91 -3.69
C LYS A 54 -10.09 5.45 -4.14
N HIS A 55 -9.21 4.64 -3.56
CA HIS A 55 -9.00 3.24 -3.94
C HIS A 55 -9.47 2.27 -2.86
N ASP A 56 -10.43 2.68 -2.02
CA ASP A 56 -11.00 1.87 -0.93
C ASP A 56 -9.93 1.25 0.00
N GLY A 57 -8.83 1.99 0.21
CA GLY A 57 -7.73 1.62 1.09
C GLY A 57 -8.03 1.88 2.57
N TYR A 58 -7.13 1.40 3.41
CA TYR A 58 -7.21 1.50 4.86
C TYR A 58 -6.01 2.24 5.43
N ARG A 59 -6.28 3.01 6.50
CA ARG A 59 -5.27 3.59 7.38
C ARG A 59 -5.17 2.71 8.63
N TYR A 60 -4.01 2.14 8.87
CA TYR A 60 -3.72 1.34 10.05
C TYR A 60 -2.80 2.09 11.00
N GLY A 61 -3.06 1.94 12.31
CA GLY A 61 -2.08 2.26 13.34
C GLY A 61 -0.96 1.22 13.36
N ASN A 62 0.27 1.64 13.64
CA ASN A 62 1.40 0.74 13.72
C ASN A 62 1.27 -0.23 14.91
N ALA A 63 1.88 -1.40 14.78
CA ALA A 63 1.99 -2.41 15.81
C ALA A 63 3.28 -2.23 16.63
N GLU A 64 3.40 -2.95 17.75
CA GLU A 64 4.63 -2.92 18.55
C GLU A 64 5.79 -3.64 17.86
N SER A 65 5.47 -4.69 17.08
CA SER A 65 6.40 -5.36 16.19
C SER A 65 5.71 -5.53 14.84
N MET A 66 6.34 -5.04 13.78
CA MET A 66 5.80 -5.18 12.43
C MET A 66 6.93 -5.55 11.48
N THR A 67 6.66 -6.51 10.59
CA THR A 67 7.58 -6.89 9.53
C THR A 67 6.88 -6.78 8.18
N VAL A 68 7.62 -6.27 7.19
CA VAL A 68 7.16 -6.03 5.83
C VAL A 68 7.99 -6.89 4.89
N TRP A 69 7.34 -7.64 4.01
CA TRP A 69 7.98 -8.46 2.98
C TRP A 69 7.45 -8.10 1.61
N ARG A 70 8.32 -8.18 0.59
CA ARG A 70 7.91 -8.10 -0.81
C ARG A 70 7.15 -9.36 -1.20
N ILE A 71 5.95 -9.22 -1.78
CA ILE A 71 5.12 -10.36 -2.17
C ILE A 71 5.82 -11.26 -3.19
N LYS A 72 6.55 -10.67 -4.15
CA LYS A 72 7.16 -11.35 -5.30
C LYS A 72 8.12 -12.48 -4.92
N ASP A 73 9.03 -12.20 -4.00
CA ASP A 73 10.19 -13.04 -3.67
C ASP A 73 10.35 -13.29 -2.17
N GLN A 74 9.44 -12.75 -1.35
CA GLN A 74 9.46 -12.84 0.11
C GLN A 74 10.72 -12.21 0.73
N GLU A 75 11.36 -11.27 0.01
CA GLU A 75 12.45 -10.48 0.57
C GLU A 75 11.90 -9.56 1.66
N LYS A 76 12.54 -9.57 2.84
CA LYS A 76 12.20 -8.65 3.92
C LYS A 76 12.63 -7.24 3.52
N LEU A 77 11.68 -6.32 3.53
CA LEU A 77 11.92 -4.91 3.22
C LEU A 77 12.23 -4.13 4.51
N ASP A 78 13.20 -3.23 4.43
CA ASP A 78 13.51 -2.28 5.51
C ASP A 78 12.60 -1.05 5.40
N LEU A 79 11.28 -1.29 5.46
CA LEU A 79 10.26 -0.26 5.45
C LEU A 79 9.80 -0.01 6.88
N ASN A 80 9.93 1.24 7.33
CA ASN A 80 9.33 1.71 8.58
C ASN A 80 8.12 2.58 8.24
N PRO A 81 6.88 2.06 8.34
CA PRO A 81 5.69 2.84 8.04
C PRO A 81 5.45 4.01 9.00
N GLY A 82 6.20 4.16 10.10
CA GLY A 82 5.97 5.23 11.07
C GLY A 82 4.85 4.87 12.05
N GLU A 83 4.15 5.86 12.62
CA GLU A 83 3.08 5.60 13.59
C GLU A 83 1.81 5.04 12.94
N GLU A 84 1.60 5.30 11.66
CA GLU A 84 0.43 4.86 10.90
C GLU A 84 0.80 4.68 9.42
N PHE A 85 0.08 3.81 8.72
CA PHE A 85 0.31 3.58 7.28
C PHE A 85 -0.97 3.41 6.49
N TYR A 86 -0.86 3.72 5.20
CA TYR A 86 -1.95 3.62 4.23
C TYR A 86 -1.69 2.43 3.31
N ILE A 87 -2.68 1.55 3.17
CA ILE A 87 -2.57 0.36 2.34
C ILE A 87 -3.86 0.12 1.57
N VAL A 88 -3.74 -0.20 0.29
CA VAL A 88 -4.84 -0.74 -0.50
C VAL A 88 -4.72 -2.26 -0.45
N GLU A 89 -5.65 -2.92 0.23
CA GLU A 89 -5.62 -4.37 0.39
C GLU A 89 -5.94 -5.10 -0.91
N LEU A 90 -5.25 -6.23 -1.10
CA LEU A 90 -5.57 -7.18 -2.14
C LEU A 90 -6.89 -7.91 -1.83
N LYS A 91 -7.80 -7.93 -2.80
CA LYS A 91 -9.17 -8.46 -2.62
C LYS A 91 -9.20 -9.96 -2.33
N ASN A 92 -8.23 -10.70 -2.87
CA ASN A 92 -8.21 -12.16 -2.79
C ASN A 92 -7.23 -12.71 -1.74
N SER A 93 -6.59 -11.86 -0.94
CA SER A 93 -5.64 -12.31 0.08
C SER A 93 -6.24 -12.47 1.48
N SER A 94 -7.27 -11.70 1.83
CA SER A 94 -7.78 -11.58 3.21
C SER A 94 -9.16 -12.23 3.44
N GLN A 95 -9.81 -12.79 2.43
CA GLN A 95 -11.14 -13.39 2.61
C GLN A 95 -11.06 -14.92 2.72
N LEU A 96 -11.60 -15.47 3.81
CA LEU A 96 -11.76 -16.92 4.04
C LEU A 96 -12.51 -17.66 2.90
N PHE A 97 -13.16 -16.93 2.00
CA PHE A 97 -13.97 -17.44 0.90
C PHE A 97 -13.52 -16.97 -0.49
N SER A 98 -12.44 -16.16 -0.61
CA SER A 98 -11.91 -15.76 -1.91
C SER A 98 -11.00 -16.84 -2.50
N GLN A 99 -11.01 -16.96 -3.83
CA GLN A 99 -10.02 -17.78 -4.52
C GLN A 99 -8.65 -17.09 -4.41
N ALA A 100 -7.65 -17.77 -3.89
CA ALA A 100 -6.29 -17.23 -3.82
C ALA A 100 -5.73 -16.95 -5.22
N TYR A 101 -4.84 -15.94 -5.32
CA TYR A 101 -4.13 -15.64 -6.57
C TYR A 101 -3.36 -16.85 -7.08
N SER A 102 -3.45 -17.10 -8.38
CA SER A 102 -2.75 -18.22 -9.03
C SER A 102 -1.31 -17.86 -9.43
N SER A 103 -1.01 -16.57 -9.53
CA SER A 103 0.33 -16.06 -9.87
C SER A 103 0.54 -14.62 -9.43
N TYR A 104 1.80 -14.19 -9.34
CA TYR A 104 2.15 -12.80 -9.06
C TYR A 104 1.63 -11.82 -10.13
N THR A 105 1.46 -12.27 -11.37
CA THR A 105 0.90 -11.47 -12.45
C THR A 105 -0.55 -11.04 -12.16
N GLU A 106 -1.35 -11.88 -11.50
CA GLU A 106 -2.72 -11.52 -11.11
C GLU A 106 -2.73 -10.41 -10.05
N VAL A 107 -1.76 -10.44 -9.12
CA VAL A 107 -1.56 -9.38 -8.11
C VAL A 107 -1.22 -8.04 -8.78
N ILE A 108 -0.30 -8.06 -9.74
CA ILE A 108 0.06 -6.86 -10.52
C ILE A 108 -1.17 -6.32 -11.26
N GLN A 109 -1.91 -7.20 -11.95
CA GLN A 109 -3.07 -6.82 -12.73
C GLN A 109 -4.15 -6.17 -11.86
N GLU A 110 -4.43 -6.71 -10.68
CA GLU A 110 -5.40 -6.13 -9.76
C GLU A 110 -5.02 -4.70 -9.33
N ILE A 111 -3.76 -4.47 -8.96
CA ILE A 111 -3.32 -3.11 -8.59
C ILE A 111 -3.34 -2.16 -9.78
N GLN A 112 -2.94 -2.62 -10.96
CA GLN A 112 -3.03 -1.83 -12.19
C GLN A 112 -4.48 -1.47 -12.54
N GLU A 113 -5.43 -2.39 -12.37
CA GLU A 113 -6.85 -2.11 -12.57
C GLU A 113 -7.40 -1.15 -11.51
N THR A 114 -6.90 -1.24 -10.28
CA THR A 114 -7.36 -0.44 -9.14
C THR A 114 -6.92 1.02 -9.24
N PHE A 115 -5.64 1.27 -9.54
CA PHE A 115 -5.11 2.62 -9.69
C PHE A 115 -5.28 3.17 -11.12
N GLY A 116 -5.41 2.30 -12.11
CA GLY A 116 -5.65 2.65 -13.49
C GLY A 116 -4.60 3.61 -14.04
N GLU A 117 -5.07 4.72 -14.61
CA GLU A 117 -4.24 5.73 -15.24
C GLU A 117 -3.40 6.56 -14.26
N LEU A 118 -3.60 6.43 -12.94
CA LEU A 118 -2.77 7.12 -11.95
C LEU A 118 -1.38 6.48 -11.80
N LEU A 119 -1.22 5.20 -12.13
CA LEU A 119 0.08 4.55 -12.08
C LEU A 119 0.90 4.85 -13.33
N PRO A 120 2.17 5.27 -13.17
CA PRO A 120 3.13 5.32 -14.27
C PRO A 120 3.29 3.95 -14.95
N PRO A 121 3.48 3.88 -16.28
CA PRO A 121 3.68 2.60 -16.99
C PRO A 121 4.87 1.77 -16.49
N ASN A 122 5.92 2.42 -15.97
CA ASN A 122 7.12 1.78 -15.44
C ASN A 122 7.20 1.89 -13.90
N PHE A 123 6.06 1.97 -13.22
CA PHE A 123 6.04 2.07 -11.77
C PHE A 123 6.65 0.81 -11.13
N PRO A 124 7.56 0.94 -10.15
CA PRO A 124 8.23 -0.20 -9.52
C PRO A 124 7.32 -0.88 -8.49
N LEU A 125 6.27 -1.55 -8.98
CA LEU A 125 5.25 -2.21 -8.15
C LEU A 125 5.84 -3.18 -7.13
N ASP A 126 6.90 -3.88 -7.50
CA ASP A 126 7.61 -4.84 -6.65
C ASP A 126 8.05 -4.24 -5.31
N ASP A 127 8.35 -2.95 -5.24
CA ASP A 127 8.84 -2.31 -4.01
C ASP A 127 7.72 -1.91 -3.03
N PHE A 128 6.47 -1.90 -3.50
CA PHE A 128 5.31 -1.44 -2.75
C PHE A 128 4.21 -2.49 -2.58
N LEU A 129 4.28 -3.59 -3.34
CA LEU A 129 3.44 -4.77 -3.16
C LEU A 129 3.98 -5.63 -2.02
N VAL A 130 3.33 -5.51 -0.86
CA VAL A 130 3.86 -6.03 0.40
C VAL A 130 2.89 -6.95 1.13
N GLU A 131 3.49 -7.87 1.87
CA GLU A 131 2.90 -8.62 2.96
C GLU A 131 3.35 -7.97 4.27
N ILE A 132 2.41 -7.65 5.15
CA ILE A 132 2.67 -7.04 6.44
C ILE A 132 2.13 -7.96 7.52
N MET A 133 2.98 -8.32 8.48
CA MET A 133 2.58 -8.97 9.72
C MET A 133 2.89 -8.05 10.89
N GLY A 134 1.87 -7.76 11.69
CA GLY A 134 2.00 -6.94 12.89
C GLY A 134 1.54 -7.69 14.13
N GLU A 135 2.25 -7.49 15.25
CA GLU A 135 1.92 -8.03 16.57
C GLU A 135 1.74 -6.88 17.58
N VAL A 136 0.62 -6.89 18.29
CA VAL A 136 0.33 -5.99 19.40
C VAL A 136 0.28 -6.79 20.69
N TRP A 137 1.06 -6.41 21.70
CA TRP A 137 1.07 -7.06 23.00
C TRP A 137 0.16 -6.30 23.98
N GLY A 138 -0.87 -6.99 24.49
CA GLY A 138 -1.80 -6.47 25.51
C GLY A 138 -1.52 -6.97 26.93
#